data_AF-A0A6L5JVS4-F1
#
_entry.id   AF-A0A6L5JVS4-F1
#
_cell.length_a   1.000
_cell.length_b   1.000
_cell.length_c   1.000
_cell.angle_alpha   90.00
_cell.angle_beta   90.00
_cell.angle_gamma   90.00
#
_symmetry.space_group_name_H-M   'P 1'
#
loop_
_entity.id
_entity.type
_entity.pdbx_description
1 polymer ?
#
loop_
_entity_poly.entity_id
_entity_poly.type
_entity_poly.pdbx_seq_one_letter_code
_entity_poly.pdbx_strand_id
1 'polypeptide(L)'
;MATFLRQQHWRRAARDLGLLAALLAGPQAPLQAQTAPLWAGAPVVSSAPVGPVAPTANGAGVAPVDATTTATQEEAEDGLRFRCPSAVLPALSLAVRHYLATLDIEAKHYTVTIDHDAGTLRFTLNTPASDTNTLTLAARAEFGIVPERYALPAKRGVTRTIRTVSAKEIVLALMQHGRRTDFAGDACRVDALREHVGIRQNIVAWAEDLKWGWPDRRPARWNRAYWRDGNLRKHRQLAAAVNDAFQNPRQYEIGCYTATKLVIIQGILDYYTRIEKNPATARLIEARLLADKDPLAHLEPGNMWDFDSRFNPTHDSGKLLRVNYNIASDNFVPGDWSYFLNTDPVSRDKNGYEGSNPIYLGQNRFVDYYNEHHHSFTFEEKLDDIYQWRHAVFNRQRDRDNIQPLSSHDYERLSQSPERGGLLTTLRTTPCYFGFEALQHCATPASTPIAPVAARR
;
A
#
# COMPACT_ATOMS: atom_id res chain seq x y z
N MET A 1 8.03 -12.99 -7.78
CA MET A 1 6.67 -13.13 -7.23
C MET A 1 5.77 -14.07 -8.05
N ALA A 2 5.99 -14.17 -9.38
CA ALA A 2 5.30 -15.12 -10.26
C ALA A 2 5.47 -16.61 -9.88
N THR A 3 6.59 -17.02 -9.26
CA THR A 3 6.84 -18.42 -8.87
C THR A 3 6.09 -18.84 -7.59
N PHE A 4 5.79 -17.90 -6.69
CA PHE A 4 5.07 -18.18 -5.44
C PHE A 4 3.55 -18.26 -5.66
N LEU A 5 3.00 -17.42 -6.55
CA LEU A 5 1.59 -17.47 -6.93
C LEU A 5 1.27 -18.49 -8.04
N ARG A 6 2.23 -18.85 -8.93
CA ARG A 6 2.08 -20.02 -9.81
C ARG A 6 1.84 -21.31 -9.01
N GLN A 7 2.41 -21.45 -7.82
CA GLN A 7 2.11 -22.60 -6.95
C GLN A 7 0.70 -22.57 -6.33
N GLN A 8 0.10 -21.40 -6.14
CA GLN A 8 -1.27 -21.29 -5.58
C GLN A 8 -2.35 -21.48 -6.66
N HIS A 9 -2.16 -20.95 -7.88
CA HIS A 9 -3.12 -21.14 -8.98
C HIS A 9 -3.10 -22.55 -9.59
N TRP A 10 -1.94 -23.21 -9.71
CA TRP A 10 -1.87 -24.60 -10.22
C TRP A 10 -2.59 -25.62 -9.32
N ARG A 11 -2.71 -25.35 -8.01
CA ARG A 11 -3.31 -26.30 -7.05
C ARG A 11 -4.84 -26.29 -7.04
N ARG A 12 -5.51 -25.22 -7.52
CA ARG A 12 -6.96 -25.23 -7.78
C ARG A 12 -7.27 -26.01 -9.06
N ALA A 13 -6.55 -25.74 -10.15
CA ALA A 13 -6.71 -26.50 -11.41
C ALA A 13 -6.44 -28.01 -11.24
N ALA A 14 -5.44 -28.41 -10.47
CA ALA A 14 -5.16 -29.82 -10.18
C ALA A 14 -6.19 -30.50 -9.25
N ARG A 15 -6.92 -29.73 -8.42
CA ARG A 15 -8.01 -30.27 -7.57
C ARG A 15 -9.30 -30.45 -8.36
N ASP A 16 -9.61 -29.52 -9.26
CA ASP A 16 -10.80 -29.60 -10.11
C ASP A 16 -10.63 -30.68 -11.20
N LEU A 17 -9.40 -30.87 -11.71
CA LEU A 17 -9.06 -32.01 -12.57
C LEU A 17 -8.97 -33.35 -11.80
N GLY A 18 -8.57 -33.33 -10.53
CA GLY A 18 -8.53 -34.50 -9.66
C GLY A 18 -9.91 -35.03 -9.25
N LEU A 19 -10.93 -34.15 -9.21
CA LEU A 19 -12.33 -34.54 -8.97
C LEU A 19 -13.03 -35.09 -10.22
N LEU A 20 -12.56 -34.74 -11.42
CA LEU A 20 -13.02 -35.33 -12.69
C LEU A 20 -12.34 -36.67 -13.00
N ALA A 21 -11.09 -36.88 -12.57
CA ALA A 21 -10.37 -38.14 -12.79
C ALA A 21 -10.75 -39.28 -11.83
N ALA A 22 -11.42 -39.01 -10.72
CA ALA A 22 -11.83 -40.01 -9.73
C ALA A 22 -13.12 -40.79 -10.10
N LEU A 23 -13.78 -40.45 -11.21
CA LEU A 23 -14.95 -41.16 -11.73
C LEU A 23 -14.63 -42.17 -12.86
N LEU A 24 -13.37 -42.28 -13.30
CA LEU A 24 -12.96 -43.18 -14.36
C LEU A 24 -11.57 -43.76 -14.08
N ALA A 25 -11.48 -44.77 -13.21
CA ALA A 25 -10.27 -45.57 -13.07
C ALA A 25 -10.61 -47.07 -13.11
N GLY A 26 -10.33 -47.69 -14.26
CA GLY A 26 -10.07 -49.12 -14.41
C GLY A 26 -8.56 -49.34 -14.65
N PRO A 27 -7.99 -50.51 -14.34
CA PRO A 27 -6.55 -50.65 -14.12
C PRO A 27 -5.80 -51.02 -15.41
N GLN A 28 -4.56 -50.53 -15.57
CA GLN A 28 -3.38 -51.34 -15.95
C GLN A 28 -2.06 -50.52 -16.08
N ALA A 29 -1.04 -51.04 -15.38
CA ALA A 29 0.39 -51.26 -15.68
C ALA A 29 1.29 -50.27 -16.49
N PRO A 30 2.62 -50.29 -16.24
CA PRO A 30 3.53 -49.15 -16.50
C PRO A 30 4.37 -49.30 -17.78
N LEU A 31 4.88 -48.18 -18.31
CA LEU A 31 5.90 -48.19 -19.36
C LEU A 31 6.88 -47.02 -19.22
N GLN A 32 8.06 -47.28 -19.76
CA GLN A 32 9.38 -46.81 -19.35
C GLN A 32 9.78 -45.44 -19.90
N ALA A 33 10.79 -44.88 -19.24
CA ALA A 33 11.59 -43.76 -19.69
C ALA A 33 12.32 -44.05 -21.01
N GLN A 34 12.50 -43.02 -21.84
CA GLN A 34 13.61 -42.93 -22.80
C GLN A 34 14.03 -41.48 -23.06
N THR A 35 15.30 -41.41 -23.43
CA THR A 35 16.29 -40.33 -23.55
C THR A 35 16.06 -39.29 -24.66
N ALA A 36 16.79 -38.17 -24.53
CA ALA A 36 16.90 -36.99 -25.42
C ALA A 36 17.44 -37.31 -26.85
N PRO A 37 17.59 -36.34 -27.81
CA PRO A 37 18.64 -35.30 -27.75
C PRO A 37 18.40 -33.93 -28.47
N LEU A 38 19.26 -32.96 -28.09
CA LEU A 38 19.97 -31.89 -28.85
C LEU A 38 19.34 -31.28 -30.11
N TRP A 39 19.28 -29.94 -30.22
CA TRP A 39 19.72 -29.17 -31.42
C TRP A 39 20.13 -27.73 -31.02
N ALA A 40 21.26 -27.29 -31.56
CA ALA A 40 21.85 -25.95 -31.48
C ALA A 40 21.64 -25.19 -32.80
N GLY A 41 21.72 -23.85 -32.78
CA GLY A 41 21.86 -23.05 -34.00
C GLY A 41 21.46 -21.58 -33.85
N ALA A 42 22.44 -20.71 -33.61
CA ALA A 42 22.34 -19.26 -33.77
C ALA A 42 22.43 -18.84 -35.26
N PRO A 43 22.11 -17.58 -35.58
CA PRO A 43 23.10 -16.82 -36.35
C PRO A 43 23.36 -15.40 -35.84
N VAL A 44 24.60 -14.98 -36.10
CA VAL A 44 25.18 -13.63 -35.96
C VAL A 44 24.93 -12.85 -37.25
N VAL A 45 24.60 -11.55 -37.16
CA VAL A 45 24.84 -10.58 -38.25
C VAL A 45 25.32 -9.24 -37.66
N SER A 46 26.32 -8.70 -38.36
CA SER A 46 27.21 -7.56 -38.09
C SER A 46 26.59 -6.18 -38.34
N SER A 47 27.22 -5.19 -37.70
CA SER A 47 27.06 -3.73 -37.71
C SER A 47 27.51 -3.00 -39.00
N ALA A 48 26.96 -1.80 -39.24
CA ALA A 48 27.64 -0.62 -39.82
C ALA A 48 26.83 0.69 -39.58
N PRO A 49 27.45 1.90 -39.61
CA PRO A 49 27.01 3.08 -38.85
C PRO A 49 26.30 4.17 -39.69
N VAL A 50 25.54 5.05 -39.04
CA VAL A 50 24.98 6.28 -39.64
C VAL A 50 25.48 7.48 -38.85
N GLY A 51 26.09 8.43 -39.57
CA GLY A 51 26.65 9.69 -39.05
C GLY A 51 25.60 10.80 -38.83
N PRO A 52 26.05 12.00 -38.39
CA PRO A 52 25.19 12.99 -37.77
C PRO A 52 24.53 13.94 -38.78
N VAL A 53 23.30 14.36 -38.51
CA VAL A 53 22.60 15.42 -39.25
C VAL A 53 22.42 16.63 -38.33
N ALA A 54 22.88 17.79 -38.80
CA ALA A 54 22.80 19.08 -38.14
C ALA A 54 21.37 19.67 -38.15
N PRO A 55 21.02 20.57 -37.22
CA PRO A 55 19.71 21.22 -37.23
C PRO A 55 19.71 22.48 -38.11
N THR A 56 18.74 22.58 -39.02
CA THR A 56 18.38 23.83 -39.68
C THR A 56 17.29 24.54 -38.89
N ALA A 57 17.56 25.81 -38.59
CA ALA A 57 16.57 26.77 -38.12
C ALA A 57 15.67 27.20 -39.29
N ASN A 58 14.37 27.34 -39.04
CA ASN A 58 13.53 28.43 -39.55
C ASN A 58 12.16 28.40 -38.86
N GLY A 59 11.77 29.56 -38.34
CA GLY A 59 10.53 29.76 -37.62
C GLY A 59 9.32 30.04 -38.52
N ALA A 60 8.14 29.95 -37.93
CA ALA A 60 6.97 30.73 -38.29
C ALA A 60 6.04 30.75 -37.07
N GLY A 61 5.62 31.95 -36.66
CA GLY A 61 4.81 32.17 -35.47
C GLY A 61 3.40 31.59 -35.60
N VAL A 62 2.86 31.19 -34.45
CA VAL A 62 1.43 31.02 -34.23
C VAL A 62 1.09 31.74 -32.94
N ALA A 63 0.13 32.66 -33.04
CA ALA A 63 -0.40 33.47 -31.96
C ALA A 63 -0.96 32.60 -30.81
N PRO A 64 -0.99 33.10 -29.56
CA PRO A 64 -1.53 32.35 -28.44
C PRO A 64 -3.05 32.19 -28.62
N VAL A 65 -3.51 30.95 -28.66
CA VAL A 65 -4.93 30.64 -28.59
C VAL A 65 -5.31 30.75 -27.11
N ASP A 66 -6.11 31.77 -26.81
CA ASP A 66 -6.82 31.90 -25.53
C ASP A 66 -7.68 30.65 -25.32
N ALA A 67 -7.16 29.72 -24.53
CA ALA A 67 -7.92 28.62 -23.98
C ALA A 67 -8.39 29.01 -22.57
N THR A 68 -9.33 29.95 -22.50
CA THR A 68 -10.20 30.09 -21.33
C THR A 68 -11.12 28.87 -21.27
N THR A 69 -10.57 27.73 -20.85
CA THR A 69 -11.37 26.58 -20.49
C THR A 69 -11.84 26.84 -19.06
N THR A 70 -13.03 27.41 -18.95
CA THR A 70 -13.88 27.31 -17.76
C THR A 70 -14.17 25.84 -17.52
N ALA A 71 -13.21 25.14 -16.91
CA ALA A 71 -13.49 23.92 -16.19
C ALA A 71 -14.40 24.32 -15.04
N THR A 72 -15.68 23.99 -15.16
CA THR A 72 -16.58 23.89 -14.01
C THR A 72 -15.85 23.03 -12.98
N GLN A 73 -15.36 23.67 -11.91
CA GLN A 73 -14.94 22.99 -10.70
C GLN A 73 -16.15 22.17 -10.22
N GLU A 74 -16.19 20.88 -10.56
CA GLU A 74 -16.60 19.93 -9.54
C GLU A 74 -15.73 20.27 -8.34
N GLU A 75 -16.32 20.82 -7.28
CA GLU A 75 -15.62 21.02 -6.01
C GLU A 75 -14.92 19.69 -5.71
N ALA A 76 -13.59 19.68 -5.74
CA ALA A 76 -12.81 18.49 -5.46
C ALA A 76 -13.30 17.94 -4.11
N GLU A 77 -14.00 16.80 -4.15
CA GLU A 77 -14.59 16.18 -2.98
C GLU A 77 -13.49 15.55 -2.14
N ASP A 78 -12.66 16.37 -1.49
CA ASP A 78 -11.48 15.94 -0.76
C ASP A 78 -11.66 16.06 0.76
N GLY A 79 -10.70 15.52 1.50
CA GLY A 79 -10.61 15.54 2.94
C GLY A 79 -11.44 14.45 3.63
N LEU A 80 -11.75 14.71 4.89
CA LEU A 80 -12.47 13.82 5.78
C LEU A 80 -13.97 14.06 5.64
N ARG A 81 -14.72 13.07 5.13
CA ARG A 81 -16.16 13.19 4.88
C ARG A 81 -16.97 12.15 5.66
N PHE A 82 -18.03 12.62 6.29
CA PHE A 82 -19.09 11.81 6.87
C PHE A 82 -20.34 11.92 5.99
N ARG A 83 -20.89 10.78 5.54
CA ARG A 83 -22.16 10.68 4.81
C ARG A 83 -23.20 10.04 5.72
N CYS A 84 -24.03 10.86 6.33
CA CYS A 84 -24.85 10.51 7.48
C CYS A 84 -26.23 11.19 7.42
N PRO A 85 -27.24 10.65 8.12
CA PRO A 85 -28.54 11.31 8.22
C PRO A 85 -28.40 12.77 8.70
N SER A 86 -29.08 13.70 8.05
CA SER A 86 -28.92 15.14 8.29
C SER A 86 -29.16 15.54 9.75
N ALA A 87 -30.01 14.80 10.46
CA ALA A 87 -30.31 14.99 11.88
C ALA A 87 -29.09 14.75 12.80
N VAL A 88 -28.11 13.94 12.41
CA VAL A 88 -26.94 13.65 13.25
C VAL A 88 -25.74 14.56 12.97
N LEU A 89 -25.72 15.26 11.83
CA LEU A 89 -24.57 16.04 11.38
C LEU A 89 -24.14 17.15 12.37
N PRO A 90 -25.05 17.92 13.01
CA PRO A 90 -24.64 18.94 13.97
C PRO A 90 -23.91 18.36 15.20
N ALA A 91 -24.45 17.29 15.78
CA ALA A 91 -23.83 16.62 16.93
C ALA A 91 -22.50 15.97 16.55
N LEU A 92 -22.44 15.35 15.37
CA LEU A 92 -21.22 14.75 14.85
C LEU A 92 -20.13 15.80 14.58
N SER A 93 -20.49 16.95 14.00
CA SER A 93 -19.56 18.07 13.77
C SER A 93 -18.93 18.54 15.08
N LEU A 94 -19.75 18.72 16.13
CA LEU A 94 -19.25 19.08 17.46
C LEU A 94 -18.31 18.02 18.03
N ALA A 95 -18.68 16.73 17.93
CA ALA A 95 -17.87 15.62 18.42
C ALA A 95 -16.51 15.52 17.71
N VAL A 96 -16.48 15.69 16.38
CA VAL A 96 -15.24 15.70 15.59
C VAL A 96 -14.39 16.91 15.98
N ARG A 97 -14.95 18.12 16.05
CA ARG A 97 -14.20 19.31 16.49
C ARG A 97 -13.60 19.13 17.88
N HIS A 98 -14.33 18.52 18.82
CA HIS A 98 -13.80 18.21 20.13
C HIS A 98 -12.61 17.25 20.04
N TYR A 99 -12.71 16.18 19.24
CA TYR A 99 -11.58 15.27 19.01
C TYR A 99 -10.37 15.98 18.39
N LEU A 100 -10.57 16.83 17.38
CA LEU A 100 -9.49 17.65 16.80
C LEU A 100 -8.80 18.52 17.87
N ALA A 101 -9.59 19.15 18.75
CA ALA A 101 -9.05 19.93 19.85
C ALA A 101 -8.24 19.09 20.85
N THR A 102 -8.61 17.83 21.12
CA THR A 102 -7.81 16.93 21.98
C THR A 102 -6.46 16.52 21.36
N LEU A 103 -6.27 16.75 20.07
CA LEU A 103 -5.02 16.55 19.35
C LEU A 103 -4.26 17.87 19.11
N ASP A 104 -4.65 18.95 19.80
CA ASP A 104 -4.10 20.29 19.63
C ASP A 104 -4.18 20.81 18.18
N ILE A 105 -5.23 20.45 17.44
CA ILE A 105 -5.52 20.98 16.11
C ILE A 105 -6.46 22.18 16.27
N GLU A 106 -5.92 23.39 16.11
CA GLU A 106 -6.69 24.63 16.22
C GLU A 106 -7.70 24.80 15.07
N ALA A 107 -8.85 25.42 15.36
CA ALA A 107 -9.93 25.64 14.39
C ALA A 107 -9.51 26.46 13.15
N LYS A 108 -8.45 27.26 13.24
CA LYS A 108 -7.92 28.05 12.11
C LYS A 108 -7.30 27.18 11.00
N HIS A 109 -6.93 25.94 11.31
CA HIS A 109 -6.25 25.03 10.39
C HIS A 109 -7.18 24.21 9.52
N TYR A 110 -8.50 24.25 9.74
CA TYR A 110 -9.44 23.47 8.95
C TYR A 110 -10.75 24.23 8.72
N THR A 111 -11.38 23.93 7.59
CA THR A 111 -12.72 24.36 7.25
C THR A 111 -13.70 23.22 7.48
N VAL A 112 -14.95 23.56 7.77
CA VAL A 112 -16.02 22.58 7.96
C VAL A 112 -17.21 22.99 7.12
N THR A 113 -17.68 22.04 6.31
CA THR A 113 -18.87 22.22 5.47
C THR A 113 -19.91 21.20 5.92
N ILE A 114 -21.15 21.66 6.13
CA ILE A 114 -22.30 20.79 6.38
C ILE A 114 -23.28 21.02 5.24
N ASP A 115 -23.57 19.97 4.50
CA ASP A 115 -24.63 19.94 3.49
C ASP A 115 -25.77 19.08 4.04
N HIS A 116 -26.85 19.74 4.44
CA HIS A 116 -28.02 19.07 5.01
C HIS A 116 -28.84 18.32 3.96
N ASP A 117 -28.80 18.74 2.69
CA ASP A 117 -29.56 18.13 1.62
C ASP A 117 -28.86 16.86 1.13
N ALA A 118 -27.54 16.91 0.99
CA ALA A 118 -26.72 15.75 0.64
C ALA A 118 -26.43 14.83 1.83
N GLY A 119 -26.76 15.24 3.07
CA GLY A 119 -26.45 14.48 4.27
C GLY A 119 -24.94 14.33 4.50
N THR A 120 -24.17 15.39 4.25
CA THR A 120 -22.69 15.32 4.34
C THR A 120 -22.11 16.33 5.32
N LEU A 121 -21.06 15.91 6.02
CA LEU A 121 -20.21 16.74 6.87
C LEU A 121 -18.77 16.53 6.42
N ARG A 122 -18.08 17.61 6.06
CA ARG A 122 -16.72 17.59 5.51
C ARG A 122 -15.78 18.43 6.37
N PHE A 123 -14.57 17.91 6.59
CA PHE A 123 -13.44 18.60 7.19
C PHE A 123 -12.27 18.58 6.21
N THR A 124 -11.76 19.76 5.87
CA THR A 124 -10.62 19.95 4.97
C THR A 124 -9.62 20.90 5.61
N LEU A 125 -8.33 20.72 5.34
CA LEU A 125 -7.33 21.68 5.80
C LEU A 125 -7.55 23.05 5.14
N ASN A 126 -7.27 24.10 5.90
CA ASN A 126 -7.33 25.48 5.42
C ASN A 126 -6.03 25.84 4.69
N THR A 127 -5.75 25.08 3.62
CA THR A 127 -4.61 25.24 2.71
C THR A 127 -5.13 25.52 1.30
N PRO A 128 -4.31 26.01 0.35
CA PRO A 128 -4.74 26.10 -1.04
C PRO A 128 -5.23 24.75 -1.56
N ALA A 129 -6.31 24.73 -2.36
CA ALA A 129 -6.86 23.48 -2.89
C ALA A 129 -5.87 22.69 -3.77
N SER A 130 -4.87 23.37 -4.34
CA SER A 130 -3.77 22.77 -5.11
C SER A 130 -2.69 22.13 -4.24
N ASP A 131 -2.66 22.40 -2.93
CA ASP A 131 -1.75 21.76 -1.99
C ASP A 131 -2.30 20.39 -1.61
N THR A 132 -1.74 19.35 -2.21
CA THR A 132 -2.07 17.94 -1.90
C THR A 132 -1.02 17.26 -1.04
N ASN A 133 0.05 17.98 -0.70
CA ASN A 133 1.27 17.41 -0.18
C ASN A 133 1.13 17.08 1.31
N THR A 134 1.10 15.78 1.63
CA THR A 134 1.14 15.35 3.03
C THR A 134 2.55 14.99 3.50
N LEU A 135 3.49 14.77 2.58
CA LEU A 135 4.87 14.39 2.87
C LEU A 135 5.57 15.43 3.76
N THR A 136 5.23 16.70 3.59
CA THR A 136 5.86 17.84 4.28
C THR A 136 5.08 18.35 5.49
N LEU A 137 3.93 17.75 5.85
CA LEU A 137 3.08 18.25 6.95
C LEU A 137 3.86 18.46 8.25
N ALA A 138 4.72 17.51 8.63
CA ALA A 138 5.49 17.61 9.86
C ALA A 138 6.54 18.74 9.86
N ALA A 139 6.93 19.25 8.69
CA ALA A 139 7.84 20.38 8.55
C ALA A 139 7.12 21.75 8.61
N ARG A 140 5.78 21.76 8.48
CA ARG A 140 4.94 22.96 8.56
C ARG A 140 4.74 23.35 10.03
N ALA A 141 5.52 24.33 10.49
CA ALA A 141 5.62 24.72 11.90
C ALA A 141 4.26 25.07 12.52
N GLU A 142 3.35 25.63 11.73
CA GLU A 142 1.99 25.99 12.12
C GLU A 142 1.15 24.80 12.61
N PHE A 143 1.46 23.58 12.18
CA PHE A 143 0.74 22.39 12.64
C PHE A 143 1.33 21.79 13.91
N GLY A 144 2.54 22.17 14.32
CA GLY A 144 3.15 21.70 15.57
C GLY A 144 3.16 20.17 15.70
N ILE A 145 3.41 19.45 14.61
CA ILE A 145 3.44 17.99 14.60
C ILE A 145 4.73 17.53 15.27
N VAL A 146 4.60 16.62 16.24
CA VAL A 146 5.73 15.95 16.89
C VAL A 146 5.48 14.45 16.95
N PRO A 147 6.54 13.60 16.88
CA PRO A 147 6.38 12.16 17.09
C PRO A 147 5.87 11.83 18.50
N GLU A 148 4.96 10.87 18.60
CA GLU A 148 4.44 10.36 19.86
C GLU A 148 5.28 9.19 20.40
N ARG A 149 5.31 9.03 21.73
CA ARG A 149 5.92 7.87 22.37
C ARG A 149 4.91 6.75 22.44
N TYR A 150 5.25 5.60 21.86
CA TYR A 150 4.34 4.47 21.76
C TYR A 150 4.94 3.23 22.41
N ALA A 151 4.16 2.54 23.24
CA ALA A 151 4.60 1.38 23.99
C ALA A 151 4.21 0.10 23.24
N LEU A 152 5.19 -0.74 22.90
CA LEU A 152 5.00 -2.00 22.19
C LEU A 152 5.47 -3.20 23.02
N PRO A 153 4.78 -4.35 22.95
CA PRO A 153 5.27 -5.59 23.52
C PRO A 153 6.62 -6.02 22.92
N ALA A 154 7.53 -6.44 23.79
CA ALA A 154 8.81 -7.04 23.45
C ALA A 154 8.93 -8.44 24.08
N LYS A 155 10.07 -9.10 23.86
CA LYS A 155 10.31 -10.45 24.36
C LYS A 155 10.17 -10.52 25.88
N ARG A 156 9.73 -11.69 26.36
CA ARG A 156 9.65 -12.03 27.80
C ARG A 156 8.76 -11.08 28.61
N GLY A 157 7.72 -10.54 27.99
CA GLY A 157 6.74 -9.67 28.65
C GLY A 157 7.25 -8.26 28.96
N VAL A 158 8.41 -7.87 28.43
CA VAL A 158 8.94 -6.51 28.54
C VAL A 158 8.20 -5.61 27.56
N THR A 159 8.05 -4.33 27.90
CA THR A 159 7.55 -3.31 26.98
C THR A 159 8.72 -2.47 26.46
N ARG A 160 8.76 -2.21 25.15
CA ARG A 160 9.68 -1.24 24.55
C ARG A 160 8.92 0.04 24.20
N THR A 161 9.54 1.19 24.43
CA THR A 161 9.00 2.48 24.00
C THR A 161 9.70 2.91 22.72
N ILE A 162 8.91 3.22 21.69
CA ILE A 162 9.38 3.76 20.42
C ILE A 162 8.84 5.19 20.22
N ARG A 163 9.42 5.91 19.27
CA ARG A 163 8.82 7.13 18.73
C ARG A 163 8.12 6.75 17.42
N THR A 164 6.91 7.22 17.22
CA THR A 164 6.14 6.97 16.00
C THR A 164 5.30 8.18 15.62
N VAL A 165 4.61 8.10 14.49
CA VAL A 165 3.68 9.12 14.03
C VAL A 165 2.64 9.51 15.08
N SER A 166 2.26 10.78 15.12
CA SER A 166 1.19 11.24 16.02
C SER A 166 -0.20 11.00 15.44
N ALA A 167 -1.19 10.88 16.32
CA ALA A 167 -2.60 10.91 15.91
C ALA A 167 -2.93 12.24 15.21
N LYS A 168 -2.30 13.35 15.65
CA LYS A 168 -2.39 14.66 15.03
C LYS A 168 -1.99 14.64 13.55
N GLU A 169 -0.81 14.10 13.23
CA GLU A 169 -0.32 14.02 11.85
C GLU A 169 -1.25 13.19 10.95
N ILE A 170 -1.75 12.06 11.46
CA ILE A 170 -2.70 11.22 10.72
C ILE A 170 -3.97 11.99 10.39
N VAL A 171 -4.55 12.70 11.36
CA VAL A 171 -5.80 13.44 11.16
C VAL A 171 -5.61 14.64 10.23
N LEU A 172 -4.50 15.37 10.34
CA LEU A 172 -4.16 16.44 9.39
C LEU A 172 -4.03 15.88 7.96
N ALA A 173 -3.33 14.76 7.79
CA ALA A 173 -3.20 14.10 6.48
C ALA A 173 -4.55 13.63 5.91
N LEU A 174 -5.47 13.15 6.75
CA LEU A 174 -6.83 12.77 6.34
C LEU A 174 -7.69 13.97 5.88
N MET A 175 -7.39 15.18 6.35
CA MET A 175 -8.07 16.42 5.97
C MET A 175 -7.39 17.16 4.80
N GLN A 176 -6.17 16.78 4.40
CA GLN A 176 -5.45 17.40 3.28
C GLN A 176 -6.18 17.14 1.95
N HIS A 177 -6.13 18.11 1.03
CA HIS A 177 -6.66 17.95 -0.33
C HIS A 177 -5.93 16.86 -1.13
N GLY A 178 -6.53 16.37 -2.21
CA GLY A 178 -5.96 15.33 -3.08
C GLY A 178 -6.31 13.89 -2.68
N ARG A 179 -7.18 13.73 -1.68
CA ARG A 179 -7.77 12.46 -1.27
C ARG A 179 -9.09 12.70 -0.55
N ARG A 180 -10.06 11.81 -0.78
CA ARG A 180 -11.26 11.65 0.06
C ARG A 180 -11.16 10.47 1.01
N THR A 181 -11.56 10.66 2.28
CA THR A 181 -11.80 9.57 3.24
C THR A 181 -13.23 9.59 3.74
N ASP A 182 -13.98 8.52 3.43
CA ASP A 182 -15.42 8.44 3.69
C ASP A 182 -15.78 7.60 4.93
N PHE A 183 -16.63 8.17 5.79
CA PHE A 183 -17.31 7.50 6.91
C PHE A 183 -18.82 7.52 6.66
N ALA A 184 -19.49 6.37 6.70
CA ALA A 184 -20.92 6.26 6.43
C ALA A 184 -21.55 5.10 7.21
N GLY A 185 -22.89 5.07 7.28
CA GLY A 185 -23.62 4.02 8.00
C GLY A 185 -23.30 4.03 9.49
N ASP A 186 -22.91 2.90 10.05
CA ASP A 186 -22.55 2.80 11.48
C ASP A 186 -21.30 3.62 11.84
N ALA A 187 -20.51 4.01 10.83
CA ALA A 187 -19.36 4.91 10.99
C ALA A 187 -19.75 6.39 11.14
N CYS A 188 -21.03 6.72 11.21
CA CYS A 188 -21.56 8.07 11.47
C CYS A 188 -21.38 8.53 12.93
N ARG A 189 -20.16 8.38 13.46
CA ARG A 189 -19.77 8.71 14.83
C ARG A 189 -18.28 8.98 14.93
N VAL A 190 -17.88 9.83 15.86
CA VAL A 190 -16.46 10.20 16.05
C VAL A 190 -15.57 9.01 16.41
N ASP A 191 -16.11 7.98 17.05
CA ASP A 191 -15.35 6.79 17.44
C ASP A 191 -14.78 6.05 16.24
N ALA A 192 -15.49 6.00 15.11
CA ALA A 192 -14.98 5.38 13.89
C ALA A 192 -13.73 6.09 13.37
N LEU A 193 -13.68 7.43 13.46
CA LEU A 193 -12.50 8.21 13.11
C LEU A 193 -11.35 7.94 14.11
N ARG A 194 -11.65 7.94 15.42
CA ARG A 194 -10.65 7.65 16.46
C ARG A 194 -10.02 6.28 16.28
N GLU A 195 -10.83 5.26 16.02
CA GLU A 195 -10.33 3.90 15.75
C GLU A 195 -9.53 3.83 14.46
N HIS A 196 -9.98 4.48 13.38
CA HIS A 196 -9.22 4.52 12.13
C HIS A 196 -7.82 5.16 12.31
N VAL A 197 -7.74 6.24 13.08
CA VAL A 197 -6.48 6.90 13.44
C VAL A 197 -5.61 5.98 14.33
N GLY A 198 -6.21 5.36 15.35
CA GLY A 198 -5.51 4.47 16.26
C GLY A 198 -4.93 3.22 15.58
N ILE A 199 -5.68 2.61 14.66
CA ILE A 199 -5.21 1.48 13.86
C ILE A 199 -4.02 1.89 13.00
N ARG A 200 -4.11 3.02 12.30
CA ARG A 200 -3.02 3.54 11.46
C ARG A 200 -1.76 3.79 12.28
N GLN A 201 -1.91 4.45 13.42
CA GLN A 201 -0.79 4.69 14.33
C GLN A 201 -0.17 3.38 14.80
N ASN A 202 -0.98 2.37 15.16
CA ASN A 202 -0.46 1.09 15.63
C ASN A 202 0.24 0.29 14.51
N ILE A 203 -0.27 0.35 13.26
CA ILE A 203 0.41 -0.23 12.09
C ILE A 203 1.79 0.40 11.92
N VAL A 204 1.86 1.74 11.93
CA VAL A 204 3.13 2.47 11.80
C VAL A 204 4.08 2.13 12.95
N ALA A 205 3.58 2.10 14.19
CA ALA A 205 4.36 1.75 15.37
C ALA A 205 5.07 0.39 15.21
N TRP A 206 4.37 -0.63 14.71
CA TRP A 206 4.96 -1.94 14.45
C TRP A 206 5.95 -1.95 13.27
N ALA A 207 5.91 -0.94 12.41
CA ALA A 207 6.77 -0.79 11.24
C ALA A 207 8.07 0.01 11.49
N GLU A 208 8.16 0.80 12.56
CA GLU A 208 9.28 1.74 12.79
C GLU A 208 10.68 1.11 12.91
N ASP A 209 10.79 -0.14 13.35
CA ASP A 209 12.09 -0.79 13.62
C ASP A 209 12.03 -2.27 13.24
N LEU A 210 12.03 -2.53 11.93
CA LEU A 210 12.02 -3.87 11.34
C LEU A 210 13.41 -4.29 10.85
N LYS A 211 13.67 -5.59 10.96
CA LYS A 211 14.99 -6.23 10.71
C LYS A 211 14.81 -7.64 10.15
N TRP A 212 13.84 -7.85 9.26
CA TRP A 212 13.64 -9.14 8.59
C TRP A 212 14.72 -9.36 7.53
N GLY A 213 14.96 -10.60 7.14
CA GLY A 213 15.87 -10.87 6.02
C GLY A 213 15.18 -10.70 4.67
N TRP A 214 15.90 -10.15 3.70
CA TRP A 214 15.53 -10.27 2.29
C TRP A 214 15.97 -11.65 1.78
N PRO A 215 15.07 -12.46 1.19
CA PRO A 215 15.44 -13.80 0.72
C PRO A 215 16.38 -13.78 -0.50
N ASP A 216 16.55 -12.65 -1.18
CA ASP A 216 17.43 -12.48 -2.34
C ASP A 216 17.31 -13.62 -3.36
N ARG A 217 16.16 -13.66 -4.05
CA ARG A 217 15.80 -14.68 -5.06
C ARG A 217 15.67 -16.12 -4.54
N ARG A 218 15.99 -16.40 -3.28
CA ARG A 218 15.72 -17.70 -2.63
C ARG A 218 14.26 -17.79 -2.20
N PRO A 219 13.74 -19.00 -1.94
CA PRO A 219 12.43 -19.15 -1.31
C PRO A 219 12.39 -18.46 0.05
N ALA A 220 11.22 -17.94 0.43
CA ALA A 220 11.03 -17.33 1.73
C ALA A 220 11.31 -18.32 2.87
N ARG A 221 11.99 -17.84 3.93
CA ARG A 221 12.21 -18.59 5.17
C ARG A 221 11.21 -18.13 6.22
N TRP A 222 10.61 -19.10 6.90
CA TRP A 222 9.63 -18.88 7.96
C TRP A 222 10.01 -19.65 9.22
N ASN A 223 9.59 -19.15 10.40
CA ASN A 223 9.70 -19.92 11.63
C ASN A 223 8.79 -21.16 11.55
N ARG A 224 9.41 -22.35 11.47
CA ARG A 224 8.73 -23.65 11.33
C ARG A 224 7.86 -24.01 12.54
N ALA A 225 8.01 -23.35 13.69
CA ALA A 225 7.13 -23.54 14.83
C ALA A 225 5.68 -23.15 14.51
N TYR A 226 5.50 -22.13 13.67
CA TYR A 226 4.20 -21.53 13.34
C TYR A 226 3.78 -21.74 11.89
N TRP A 227 4.73 -21.76 10.96
CA TRP A 227 4.45 -21.69 9.53
C TRP A 227 4.98 -22.91 8.77
N ARG A 228 4.33 -23.25 7.67
CA ARG A 228 4.81 -24.17 6.64
C ARG A 228 4.66 -23.48 5.29
N ASP A 229 5.78 -23.01 4.75
CA ASP A 229 5.83 -22.32 3.44
C ASP A 229 4.81 -21.16 3.37
N GLY A 230 4.78 -20.31 4.40
CA GLY A 230 3.82 -19.20 4.53
C GLY A 230 2.41 -19.57 4.99
N ASN A 231 2.09 -20.86 5.11
CA ASN A 231 0.79 -21.32 5.62
C ASN A 231 0.85 -21.51 7.13
N LEU A 232 -0.16 -21.00 7.86
CA LEU A 232 -0.28 -21.22 9.29
C LEU A 232 -0.44 -22.72 9.58
N ARG A 233 0.36 -23.26 10.51
CA ARG A 233 0.25 -24.67 10.92
C ARG A 233 -1.03 -24.89 11.70
N LYS A 234 -1.63 -26.07 11.53
CA LYS A 234 -2.82 -26.50 12.29
C LYS A 234 -2.60 -26.32 13.80
N HIS A 235 -3.65 -25.90 14.51
CA HIS A 235 -3.66 -25.69 15.96
C HIS A 235 -2.70 -24.60 16.48
N ARG A 236 -2.15 -23.75 15.61
CA ARG A 236 -1.43 -22.54 16.02
C ARG A 236 -2.39 -21.35 16.01
N GLN A 237 -2.23 -20.47 16.99
CA GLN A 237 -2.99 -19.21 17.07
C GLN A 237 -2.38 -18.19 16.12
N LEU A 238 -3.21 -17.48 15.34
CA LEU A 238 -2.73 -16.54 14.32
C LEU A 238 -1.98 -15.38 14.98
N ALA A 239 -2.57 -14.79 16.02
CA ALA A 239 -1.95 -13.68 16.74
C ALA A 239 -0.55 -14.03 17.28
N ALA A 240 -0.36 -15.24 17.81
CA ALA A 240 0.96 -15.71 18.27
C ALA A 240 1.95 -15.89 17.12
N ALA A 241 1.49 -16.45 15.98
CA ALA A 241 2.32 -16.69 14.80
C ALA A 241 2.79 -15.39 14.12
N VAL A 242 1.92 -14.37 14.07
CA VAL A 242 2.24 -13.06 13.50
C VAL A 242 3.15 -12.28 14.45
N ASN A 243 2.84 -12.22 15.74
CA ASN A 243 3.71 -11.56 16.73
C ASN A 243 5.11 -12.18 16.77
N ASP A 244 5.25 -13.50 16.56
CA ASP A 244 6.56 -14.16 16.48
C ASP A 244 7.45 -13.58 15.38
N ALA A 245 6.90 -13.09 14.26
CA ALA A 245 7.68 -12.44 13.21
C ALA A 245 8.39 -11.17 13.72
N PHE A 246 7.77 -10.42 14.63
CA PHE A 246 8.33 -9.20 15.21
C PHE A 246 9.27 -9.49 16.37
N GLN A 247 8.98 -10.54 17.15
CA GLN A 247 9.84 -10.94 18.26
C GLN A 247 11.08 -11.67 17.76
N ASN A 248 10.99 -12.49 16.71
CA ASN A 248 12.08 -13.34 16.24
C ASN A 248 12.45 -13.05 14.77
N PRO A 249 12.77 -11.80 14.41
CA PRO A 249 12.87 -11.38 13.00
C PRO A 249 13.92 -12.13 12.20
N ARG A 250 15.01 -12.60 12.85
CA ARG A 250 16.06 -13.41 12.20
C ARG A 250 15.57 -14.78 11.68
N GLN A 251 14.45 -15.28 12.18
CA GLN A 251 13.85 -16.53 11.70
C GLN A 251 13.05 -16.36 10.40
N TYR A 252 12.90 -15.12 9.92
CA TYR A 252 12.10 -14.77 8.76
C TYR A 252 12.99 -14.16 7.68
N GLU A 253 12.91 -14.73 6.47
CA GLU A 253 13.41 -14.11 5.25
C GLU A 253 12.24 -14.04 4.27
N ILE A 254 11.61 -12.88 4.12
CA ILE A 254 10.34 -12.72 3.42
C ILE A 254 10.39 -11.53 2.47
N GLY A 255 9.61 -11.59 1.39
CA GLY A 255 9.52 -10.48 0.44
C GLY A 255 8.65 -9.33 0.96
N CYS A 256 8.77 -8.15 0.34
CA CYS A 256 8.14 -6.92 0.84
C CYS A 256 6.62 -7.04 0.88
N TYR A 257 6.01 -7.68 -0.12
CA TYR A 257 4.57 -7.97 -0.14
C TYR A 257 4.09 -8.74 1.09
N THR A 258 4.81 -9.80 1.48
CA THR A 258 4.51 -10.58 2.68
C THR A 258 4.78 -9.79 3.96
N ALA A 259 5.87 -9.03 3.98
CA ALA A 259 6.24 -8.17 5.10
C ALA A 259 5.13 -7.14 5.41
N THR A 260 4.63 -6.45 4.38
CA THR A 260 3.50 -5.51 4.49
C THR A 260 2.28 -6.14 5.12
N LYS A 261 1.92 -7.35 4.68
CA LYS A 261 0.77 -8.09 5.22
C LYS A 261 0.91 -8.43 6.69
N LEU A 262 2.09 -8.88 7.11
CA LEU A 262 2.36 -9.18 8.51
C LEU A 262 2.29 -7.92 9.38
N VAL A 263 2.81 -6.77 8.90
CA VAL A 263 2.69 -5.48 9.60
C VAL A 263 1.24 -5.07 9.76
N ILE A 264 0.44 -5.12 8.69
CA ILE A 264 -0.97 -4.74 8.73
C ILE A 264 -1.76 -5.66 9.68
N ILE A 265 -1.59 -6.98 9.57
CA ILE A 265 -2.27 -7.95 10.44
C ILE A 265 -1.87 -7.73 11.91
N GLN A 266 -0.58 -7.56 12.19
CA GLN A 266 -0.10 -7.31 13.54
C GLN A 266 -0.66 -6.00 14.10
N GLY A 267 -0.54 -4.91 13.35
CA GLY A 267 -1.03 -3.59 13.77
C GLY A 267 -2.52 -3.60 14.09
N ILE A 268 -3.34 -4.30 13.29
CA ILE A 268 -4.78 -4.37 13.53
C ILE A 268 -5.11 -5.30 14.71
N LEU A 269 -4.56 -6.52 14.76
CA LEU A 269 -4.86 -7.47 15.84
C LEU A 269 -4.38 -6.96 17.21
N ASP A 270 -3.17 -6.41 17.26
CA ASP A 270 -2.60 -5.85 18.49
C ASP A 270 -3.36 -4.60 18.94
N TYR A 271 -3.85 -3.76 18.01
CA TYR A 271 -4.66 -2.59 18.37
C TYR A 271 -5.92 -3.01 19.13
N TYR A 272 -6.71 -3.94 18.57
CA TYR A 272 -7.93 -4.40 19.23
C TYR A 272 -7.69 -5.23 20.49
N THR A 273 -6.55 -5.92 20.57
CA THR A 273 -6.23 -6.73 21.75
C THR A 273 -5.73 -5.88 22.91
N ARG A 274 -4.84 -4.91 22.65
CA ARG A 274 -4.05 -4.23 23.68
C ARG A 274 -4.47 -2.79 23.91
N ILE A 275 -4.75 -2.06 22.83
CA ILE A 275 -5.05 -0.62 22.86
C ILE A 275 -6.53 -0.43 23.16
N GLU A 276 -7.39 -0.89 22.24
CA GLU A 276 -8.84 -0.78 22.37
C GLU A 276 -9.42 -1.79 23.36
N LYS A 277 -8.71 -2.91 23.60
CA LYS A 277 -9.13 -3.98 24.52
C LYS A 277 -10.54 -4.51 24.20
N ASN A 278 -10.81 -4.70 22.92
CA ASN A 278 -12.08 -5.23 22.42
C ASN A 278 -11.89 -6.68 21.89
N PRO A 279 -12.04 -7.70 22.75
CA PRO A 279 -11.83 -9.09 22.37
C PRO A 279 -12.90 -9.64 21.42
N ALA A 280 -14.06 -8.98 21.28
CA ALA A 280 -15.07 -9.36 20.31
C ALA A 280 -14.62 -9.00 18.89
N THR A 281 -14.18 -7.76 18.68
CA THR A 281 -13.66 -7.30 17.39
C THR A 281 -12.36 -8.02 17.02
N ALA A 282 -11.45 -8.26 17.96
CA ALA A 282 -10.24 -9.04 17.71
C ALA A 282 -10.56 -10.46 17.19
N ARG A 283 -11.54 -11.15 17.79
CA ARG A 283 -12.00 -12.47 17.33
C ARG A 283 -12.68 -12.41 15.96
N LEU A 284 -13.46 -11.36 15.68
CA LEU A 284 -14.06 -11.14 14.36
C LEU A 284 -12.99 -11.00 13.28
N ILE A 285 -11.95 -10.20 13.55
CA ILE A 285 -10.82 -9.97 12.64
C ILE A 285 -10.06 -11.28 12.40
N GLU A 286 -9.75 -12.04 13.46
CA GLU A 286 -9.08 -13.34 13.31
C GLU A 286 -9.93 -14.33 12.50
N ALA A 287 -11.25 -14.36 12.72
CA ALA A 287 -12.17 -15.19 11.94
C ALA A 287 -12.19 -14.78 10.45
N ARG A 288 -12.20 -13.48 10.14
CA ARG A 288 -12.09 -12.97 8.75
C ARG A 288 -10.79 -13.42 8.09
N LEU A 289 -9.67 -13.30 8.80
CA LEU A 289 -8.36 -13.71 8.30
C LEU A 289 -8.31 -15.21 7.97
N LEU A 290 -8.91 -16.04 8.82
CA LEU A 290 -8.90 -17.50 8.70
C LEU A 290 -10.02 -18.08 7.82
N ALA A 291 -10.92 -17.26 7.27
CA ALA A 291 -12.13 -17.71 6.57
C ALA A 291 -11.84 -18.64 5.38
N ASP A 292 -10.78 -18.39 4.64
CA ASP A 292 -10.31 -19.19 3.49
C ASP A 292 -9.12 -20.11 3.84
N LYS A 293 -8.78 -20.22 5.12
CA LYS A 293 -7.65 -21.00 5.67
C LYS A 293 -6.26 -20.49 5.28
N ASP A 294 -6.16 -19.28 4.69
CA ASP A 294 -4.89 -18.60 4.43
C ASP A 294 -4.94 -17.16 4.98
N PRO A 295 -4.35 -16.89 6.16
CA PRO A 295 -4.43 -15.57 6.79
C PRO A 295 -3.71 -14.47 6.01
N LEU A 296 -2.87 -14.80 5.03
CA LEU A 296 -2.14 -13.83 4.22
C LEU A 296 -2.78 -13.61 2.84
N ALA A 297 -3.66 -14.50 2.39
CA ALA A 297 -4.37 -14.32 1.14
C ALA A 297 -5.48 -13.26 1.27
N HIS A 298 -5.68 -12.48 0.21
CA HIS A 298 -6.79 -11.53 0.06
C HIS A 298 -6.94 -10.54 1.23
N LEU A 299 -5.81 -10.11 1.81
CA LEU A 299 -5.82 -9.07 2.84
C LEU A 299 -6.33 -7.75 2.25
N GLU A 300 -5.76 -7.43 1.10
CA GLU A 300 -6.14 -6.40 0.14
C GLU A 300 -7.19 -6.91 -0.86
N PRO A 301 -8.03 -6.00 -1.39
CA PRO A 301 -8.88 -6.28 -2.55
C PRO A 301 -8.07 -6.74 -3.77
N GLY A 302 -8.62 -7.64 -4.58
CA GLY A 302 -7.90 -8.16 -5.76
C GLY A 302 -7.63 -7.11 -6.83
N ASN A 303 -8.50 -6.10 -6.94
CA ASN A 303 -8.34 -4.95 -7.84
C ASN A 303 -7.20 -3.98 -7.44
N MET A 304 -6.53 -4.22 -6.31
CA MET A 304 -5.24 -3.58 -6.02
C MET A 304 -4.20 -3.88 -7.11
N TRP A 305 -4.32 -5.00 -7.81
CA TRP A 305 -3.34 -5.49 -8.78
C TRP A 305 -3.68 -5.19 -10.25
N ASP A 306 -4.71 -4.38 -10.52
CA ASP A 306 -5.18 -4.05 -11.87
C ASP A 306 -4.10 -3.43 -12.78
N PHE A 307 -3.10 -2.77 -12.18
CA PHE A 307 -1.98 -2.16 -12.91
C PHE A 307 -0.96 -3.17 -13.45
N ASP A 308 -0.98 -4.43 -12.99
CA ASP A 308 0.00 -5.45 -13.35
C ASP A 308 -0.65 -6.56 -14.18
N SER A 309 -0.36 -6.58 -15.48
CA SER A 309 -0.92 -7.54 -16.44
C SER A 309 -0.58 -9.01 -16.15
N ARG A 310 0.36 -9.28 -15.24
CA ARG A 310 0.68 -10.64 -14.78
C ARG A 310 -0.38 -11.18 -13.80
N PHE A 311 -1.24 -10.32 -13.29
CA PHE A 311 -2.32 -10.66 -12.39
C PHE A 311 -3.65 -10.67 -13.16
N ASN A 312 -4.48 -11.65 -12.87
CA ASN A 312 -5.89 -11.64 -13.26
C ASN A 312 -6.68 -11.15 -12.05
N PRO A 313 -7.01 -9.86 -11.96
CA PRO A 313 -7.63 -9.30 -10.77
C PRO A 313 -9.01 -9.89 -10.54
N THR A 314 -9.33 -10.20 -9.28
CA THR A 314 -10.70 -10.43 -8.86
C THR A 314 -11.22 -9.16 -8.20
N HIS A 315 -12.48 -8.80 -8.46
CA HIS A 315 -13.10 -7.61 -7.86
C HIS A 315 -13.65 -7.91 -6.45
N ASP A 316 -13.00 -8.84 -5.75
CA ASP A 316 -13.40 -9.26 -4.43
C ASP A 316 -12.91 -8.25 -3.38
N SER A 317 -13.64 -8.21 -2.27
CA SER A 317 -13.28 -7.43 -1.09
C SER A 317 -11.97 -7.89 -0.48
N GLY A 318 -11.22 -6.93 0.06
CA GLY A 318 -10.13 -7.25 0.99
C GLY A 318 -10.67 -7.67 2.35
N LYS A 319 -9.97 -8.58 3.03
CA LYS A 319 -10.34 -9.00 4.40
C LYS A 319 -10.21 -7.86 5.41
N LEU A 320 -9.13 -7.08 5.32
CA LEU A 320 -8.80 -6.01 6.28
C LEU A 320 -8.60 -4.63 5.64
N LEU A 321 -8.53 -4.56 4.31
CA LEU A 321 -8.11 -3.37 3.59
C LEU A 321 -9.10 -3.02 2.48
N ARG A 322 -9.05 -1.74 2.08
CA ARG A 322 -9.74 -1.18 0.92
C ARG A 322 -8.75 -0.43 0.04
N VAL A 323 -9.06 -0.30 -1.25
CA VAL A 323 -8.25 0.48 -2.21
C VAL A 323 -8.94 1.81 -2.47
N ASN A 324 -8.15 2.88 -2.45
CA ASN A 324 -8.55 4.21 -2.92
C ASN A 324 -7.73 4.54 -4.16
N TYR A 325 -8.37 5.05 -5.20
CA TYR A 325 -7.74 5.39 -6.48
C TYR A 325 -7.64 6.92 -6.65
N ASN A 326 -6.93 7.33 -7.70
CA ASN A 326 -6.81 8.74 -8.10
C ASN A 326 -6.24 9.65 -6.99
N ILE A 327 -5.37 9.10 -6.15
CA ILE A 327 -4.71 9.84 -5.09
C ILE A 327 -3.52 10.61 -5.68
N ALA A 328 -3.37 11.88 -5.30
CA ALA A 328 -2.24 12.70 -5.69
C ALA A 328 -0.90 12.04 -5.31
N SER A 329 0.15 12.28 -6.09
CA SER A 329 1.45 11.60 -5.93
C SER A 329 2.14 11.90 -4.59
N ASP A 330 1.86 13.07 -4.00
CA ASP A 330 2.41 13.53 -2.73
C ASP A 330 1.40 13.44 -1.57
N ASN A 331 0.24 12.81 -1.79
CA ASN A 331 -0.76 12.55 -0.76
C ASN A 331 -0.65 11.10 -0.24
N PHE A 332 -0.19 11.01 1.00
CA PHE A 332 -0.06 9.80 1.80
C PHE A 332 -0.58 10.03 3.21
N VAL A 333 -1.35 9.08 3.74
CA VAL A 333 -1.74 9.08 5.15
C VAL A 333 -0.92 7.99 5.87
N PRO A 334 -0.34 8.27 7.04
CA PRO A 334 0.42 7.24 7.77
C PRO A 334 -0.39 5.95 7.93
N GLY A 335 0.28 4.81 7.72
CA GLY A 335 -0.35 3.49 7.63
C GLY A 335 -0.89 3.12 6.25
N ASP A 336 -0.84 4.00 5.26
CA ASP A 336 -1.12 3.65 3.86
C ASP A 336 -0.11 2.63 3.35
N TRP A 337 -0.61 1.61 2.65
CA TRP A 337 0.19 0.76 1.78
C TRP A 337 0.12 1.32 0.35
N SER A 338 1.27 1.75 -0.18
CA SER A 338 1.43 2.20 -1.57
C SER A 338 2.21 1.18 -2.41
N TYR A 339 2.13 1.33 -3.74
CA TYR A 339 2.94 0.54 -4.65
C TYR A 339 3.75 1.45 -5.56
N PHE A 340 5.06 1.23 -5.57
CA PHE A 340 5.99 1.84 -6.51
C PHE A 340 6.39 0.78 -7.53
N LEU A 341 5.96 0.94 -8.78
CA LEU A 341 6.19 0.03 -9.88
C LEU A 341 7.56 0.25 -10.49
N ASN A 342 8.30 -0.84 -10.69
CA ASN A 342 9.48 -0.80 -11.54
C ASN A 342 9.04 -0.82 -13.01
N THR A 343 9.17 0.31 -13.69
CA THR A 343 8.78 0.45 -15.10
C THR A 343 9.88 0.05 -16.09
N ASP A 344 11.10 -0.23 -15.63
CA ASP A 344 12.21 -0.64 -16.48
C ASP A 344 12.00 -2.08 -17.00
N PRO A 345 11.98 -2.32 -18.32
CA PRO A 345 11.63 -3.62 -18.89
C PRO A 345 12.62 -4.74 -18.56
N VAL A 346 13.88 -4.43 -18.23
CA VAL A 346 14.91 -5.44 -17.97
C VAL A 346 14.91 -5.88 -16.50
N SER A 347 14.81 -4.92 -15.59
CA SER A 347 14.88 -5.18 -14.16
C SER A 347 13.54 -5.61 -13.56
N ARG A 348 12.40 -5.19 -14.12
CA ARG A 348 11.07 -5.53 -13.58
C ARG A 348 10.71 -7.02 -13.64
N ASP A 349 11.35 -7.76 -14.54
CA ASP A 349 11.14 -9.21 -14.70
C ASP A 349 12.05 -10.03 -13.79
N LYS A 350 12.97 -9.38 -13.07
CA LYS A 350 13.80 -10.04 -12.05
C LYS A 350 12.95 -10.24 -10.79
N ASN A 351 12.91 -11.48 -10.31
CA ASN A 351 12.19 -11.83 -9.08
C ASN A 351 12.65 -10.95 -7.89
N GLY A 352 11.71 -10.26 -7.28
CA GLY A 352 11.93 -9.36 -6.16
C GLY A 352 12.15 -7.89 -6.52
N TYR A 353 12.18 -7.56 -7.82
CA TYR A 353 12.40 -6.22 -8.37
C TYR A 353 11.25 -5.78 -9.27
N GLU A 354 10.09 -6.41 -9.13
CA GLU A 354 8.85 -6.03 -9.81
C GLU A 354 8.34 -4.65 -9.39
N GLY A 355 8.70 -4.21 -8.18
CA GLY A 355 8.25 -3.00 -7.53
C GLY A 355 8.42 -3.09 -6.02
N SER A 356 7.96 -2.07 -5.30
CA SER A 356 8.05 -1.98 -3.84
C SER A 356 6.68 -1.81 -3.20
N ASN A 357 6.49 -2.45 -2.05
CA ASN A 357 5.25 -2.45 -1.25
C ASN A 357 5.41 -1.71 0.09
N PRO A 358 5.83 -0.44 0.13
CA PRO A 358 6.08 0.22 1.40
C PRO A 358 4.77 0.62 2.11
N ILE A 359 4.86 0.67 3.44
CA ILE A 359 3.93 1.39 4.29
C ILE A 359 4.49 2.80 4.53
N TYR A 360 3.66 3.83 4.39
CA TYR A 360 4.02 5.20 4.75
C TYR A 360 3.98 5.37 6.27
N LEU A 361 5.06 5.88 6.85
CA LEU A 361 5.26 6.03 8.28
C LEU A 361 4.91 7.44 8.81
N GLY A 362 4.61 8.41 7.94
CA GLY A 362 4.59 9.83 8.31
C GLY A 362 5.97 10.49 8.15
N GLN A 363 6.04 11.82 8.29
CA GLN A 363 7.28 12.61 8.27
C GLN A 363 8.16 12.34 7.04
N ASN A 364 7.54 12.22 5.86
CA ASN A 364 8.23 11.83 4.62
C ASN A 364 9.02 10.52 4.76
N ARG A 365 8.54 9.52 5.53
CA ARG A 365 9.24 8.24 5.72
C ARG A 365 8.39 7.08 5.21
N PHE A 366 9.04 6.13 4.55
CA PHE A 366 8.52 4.85 4.11
C PHE A 366 9.31 3.75 4.80
N VAL A 367 8.62 2.68 5.17
CA VAL A 367 9.21 1.56 5.90
C VAL A 367 10.38 0.92 5.14
N ASP A 368 11.42 0.58 5.91
CA ASP A 368 12.47 -0.33 5.50
C ASP A 368 12.35 -1.65 6.28
N TYR A 369 11.84 -2.68 5.62
CA TYR A 369 11.60 -3.99 6.24
C TYR A 369 12.90 -4.73 6.62
N TYR A 370 14.01 -4.40 5.96
CA TYR A 370 15.26 -5.15 6.00
C TYR A 370 16.39 -4.41 6.69
N ASN A 371 16.17 -3.13 7.01
CA ASN A 371 17.17 -2.23 7.60
C ASN A 371 18.41 -2.05 6.71
N GLU A 372 18.19 -1.86 5.41
CA GLU A 372 19.22 -1.49 4.43
C GLU A 372 19.47 0.03 4.38
N HIS A 373 18.58 0.82 4.97
CA HIS A 373 18.59 2.29 4.98
C HIS A 373 18.10 2.85 6.32
N HIS A 374 18.74 2.45 7.43
CA HIS A 374 18.50 3.02 8.76
C HIS A 374 17.00 3.07 9.17
N HIS A 375 16.26 1.98 8.91
CA HIS A 375 14.85 1.78 9.23
C HIS A 375 13.81 2.56 8.40
N SER A 376 14.20 3.48 7.52
CA SER A 376 13.24 4.13 6.61
C SER A 376 13.88 4.82 5.42
N PHE A 377 13.11 4.97 4.35
CA PHE A 377 13.46 5.77 3.17
C PHE A 377 12.58 7.02 3.11
N THR A 378 13.12 8.14 2.66
CA THR A 378 12.30 9.26 2.20
C THR A 378 11.58 8.96 0.89
N PHE A 379 10.62 9.81 0.50
CA PHE A 379 9.94 9.65 -0.79
C PHE A 379 10.93 9.64 -1.97
N GLU A 380 11.84 10.62 -2.02
CA GLU A 380 12.88 10.70 -3.06
C GLU A 380 13.84 9.51 -2.99
N GLU A 381 14.29 9.12 -1.80
CA GLU A 381 15.15 7.93 -1.65
C GLU A 381 14.44 6.65 -2.13
N LYS A 382 13.11 6.55 -1.97
CA LYS A 382 12.35 5.40 -2.48
C LYS A 382 12.22 5.42 -4.00
N LEU A 383 12.03 6.59 -4.62
CA LEU A 383 12.06 6.75 -6.08
C LEU A 383 13.44 6.40 -6.64
N ASP A 384 14.50 6.89 -6.00
CA ASP A 384 15.88 6.61 -6.37
C ASP A 384 16.19 5.12 -6.25
N ASP A 385 15.93 4.50 -5.09
CA ASP A 385 16.12 3.07 -4.84
C ASP A 385 15.58 2.18 -5.97
N ILE A 386 14.33 2.43 -6.38
CA ILE A 386 13.67 1.65 -7.43
C ILE A 386 14.21 2.00 -8.82
N TYR A 387 14.48 3.28 -9.07
CA TYR A 387 15.08 3.71 -10.33
C TYR A 387 16.42 3.00 -10.57
N GLN A 388 17.28 2.91 -9.55
CA GLN A 388 18.63 2.35 -9.67
C GLN A 388 18.67 0.85 -10.00
N TRP A 389 17.55 0.11 -9.86
CA TRP A 389 17.49 -1.30 -10.25
C TRP A 389 17.78 -1.55 -11.73
N ARG A 390 17.51 -0.56 -12.61
CA ARG A 390 17.89 -0.59 -14.03
C ARG A 390 19.41 -0.58 -14.24
N HIS A 391 20.15 -0.02 -13.28
CA HIS A 391 21.60 0.06 -13.26
C HIS A 391 22.24 -1.09 -12.46
N ALA A 392 21.48 -2.17 -12.19
CA ALA A 392 21.93 -3.31 -11.40
C ALA A 392 22.37 -2.95 -9.97
N VAL A 393 21.83 -1.87 -9.40
CA VAL A 393 21.98 -1.53 -7.98
C VAL A 393 20.91 -2.27 -7.20
N PHE A 394 21.23 -3.45 -6.70
CA PHE A 394 20.30 -4.31 -5.94
C PHE A 394 20.61 -4.32 -4.44
N ASN A 395 21.79 -3.83 -4.08
CA ASN A 395 22.19 -3.49 -2.72
C ASN A 395 23.04 -2.22 -2.83
N ARG A 396 22.59 -1.12 -2.23
CA ARG A 396 23.23 0.20 -2.41
C ARG A 396 24.68 0.26 -1.96
N GLN A 397 25.05 -0.53 -0.94
CA GLN A 397 26.42 -0.57 -0.44
C GLN A 397 27.33 -1.36 -1.39
N ARG A 398 26.90 -2.56 -1.80
CA ARG A 398 27.65 -3.46 -2.68
C ARG A 398 27.78 -2.89 -4.09
N ASP A 399 26.71 -2.30 -4.60
CA ASP A 399 26.57 -1.89 -5.99
C ASP A 399 26.74 -0.36 -6.15
N ARG A 400 27.38 0.30 -5.18
CA ARG A 400 27.49 1.76 -5.08
C ARG A 400 28.07 2.42 -6.35
N ASP A 401 29.00 1.73 -7.00
CA ASP A 401 29.73 2.26 -8.16
C ASP A 401 28.85 2.29 -9.42
N ASN A 402 27.69 1.62 -9.40
CA ASN A 402 26.73 1.62 -10.50
C ASN A 402 25.68 2.74 -10.37
N ILE A 403 25.60 3.43 -9.22
CA ILE A 403 24.57 4.43 -8.94
C ILE A 403 24.68 5.60 -9.92
N GLN A 404 23.55 5.98 -10.53
CA GLN A 404 23.44 7.14 -11.41
C GLN A 404 22.70 8.27 -10.69
N PRO A 405 23.26 9.48 -10.54
CA PRO A 405 22.59 10.57 -9.84
C PRO A 405 21.32 11.00 -10.59
N LEU A 406 20.25 11.29 -9.82
CA LEU A 406 19.00 11.83 -10.33
C LEU A 406 18.96 13.36 -10.18
N SER A 407 18.41 14.04 -11.20
CA SER A 407 18.13 15.47 -11.14
C SER A 407 16.77 15.75 -10.47
N SER A 408 16.48 17.01 -10.10
CA SER A 408 15.15 17.40 -9.60
C SER A 408 14.03 17.08 -10.60
N HIS A 409 14.29 17.29 -11.91
CA HIS A 409 13.36 16.93 -12.97
C HIS A 409 13.11 15.42 -13.05
N ASP A 410 14.11 14.59 -12.73
CA ASP A 410 13.89 13.15 -12.64
C ASP A 410 12.97 12.80 -11.47
N TYR A 411 13.14 13.40 -10.30
CA TYR A 411 12.22 13.17 -9.17
C TYR A 411 10.79 13.59 -9.50
N GLU A 412 10.60 14.75 -10.12
CA GLU A 412 9.29 15.22 -10.58
C GLU A 412 8.63 14.21 -11.52
N ARG A 413 9.37 13.71 -12.52
CA ARG A 413 8.90 12.70 -13.47
C ARG A 413 8.62 11.35 -12.79
N LEU A 414 9.55 10.86 -11.96
CA LEU A 414 9.44 9.56 -11.30
C LEU A 414 8.31 9.53 -10.25
N SER A 415 7.95 10.67 -9.67
CA SER A 415 6.81 10.80 -8.76
C SER A 415 5.45 10.64 -9.46
N GLN A 416 5.38 10.77 -10.79
CA GLN A 416 4.14 10.62 -11.55
C GLN A 416 3.68 9.15 -11.60
N SER A 417 2.49 8.95 -12.17
CA SER A 417 1.97 7.60 -12.39
C SER A 417 2.73 6.85 -13.48
N PRO A 418 2.73 5.50 -13.49
CA PRO A 418 3.40 4.72 -14.53
C PRO A 418 2.96 5.10 -15.95
N GLU A 419 1.69 5.44 -16.16
CA GLU A 419 1.13 5.87 -17.44
C GLU A 419 1.70 7.21 -17.90
N ARG A 420 2.19 8.02 -16.96
CA ARG A 420 2.85 9.32 -17.18
C ARG A 420 4.38 9.22 -17.10
N GLY A 421 4.93 8.01 -17.17
CA GLY A 421 6.38 7.77 -17.18
C GLY A 421 7.05 7.80 -15.80
N GLY A 422 6.26 7.78 -14.72
CA GLY A 422 6.76 7.69 -13.35
C GLY A 422 6.77 6.27 -12.79
N LEU A 423 6.89 6.16 -11.47
CA LEU A 423 6.97 4.88 -10.75
C LEU A 423 5.81 4.68 -9.76
N LEU A 424 5.14 5.75 -9.33
CA LEU A 424 4.19 5.68 -8.22
C LEU A 424 2.77 5.42 -8.71
N THR A 425 2.16 4.31 -8.31
CA THR A 425 0.74 4.07 -8.61
C THR A 425 -0.15 5.15 -7.97
N THR A 426 -1.28 5.47 -8.59
CA THR A 426 -2.27 6.44 -8.05
C THR A 426 -3.18 5.83 -6.98
N LEU A 427 -2.96 4.55 -6.65
CA LEU A 427 -3.74 3.83 -5.65
C LEU A 427 -3.05 3.84 -4.29
N ARG A 428 -3.87 3.71 -3.25
CA ARG A 428 -3.42 3.56 -1.87
C ARG A 428 -4.36 2.62 -1.14
N THR A 429 -3.78 1.64 -0.47
CA THR A 429 -4.51 0.62 0.27
C THR A 429 -4.53 0.98 1.74
N THR A 430 -5.71 1.00 2.35
CA THR A 430 -5.93 1.53 3.69
C THR A 430 -6.73 0.57 4.57
N PRO A 431 -6.57 0.60 5.90
CA PRO A 431 -7.38 -0.20 6.82
C PRO A 431 -8.89 0.05 6.68
N CYS A 432 -9.67 -1.01 6.78
CA CYS A 432 -11.11 -0.97 6.98
C CYS A 432 -11.51 -0.38 8.35
N TYR A 433 -12.81 -0.10 8.57
CA TYR A 433 -13.38 0.39 9.84
C TYR A 433 -14.06 -0.75 10.63
N PHE A 434 -13.27 -1.52 11.37
CA PHE A 434 -13.82 -2.71 12.03
C PHE A 434 -14.90 -2.34 13.05
N GLY A 435 -16.03 -3.05 13.00
CA GLY A 435 -17.18 -2.78 13.89
C GLY A 435 -18.11 -1.63 13.45
N PHE A 436 -17.74 -0.86 12.42
CA PHE A 436 -18.56 0.23 11.86
C PHE A 436 -18.93 0.03 10.39
N GLU A 437 -18.52 -1.09 9.82
CA GLU A 437 -18.83 -1.48 8.45
C GLU A 437 -19.87 -2.59 8.47
N ALA A 438 -20.86 -2.52 7.57
CA ALA A 438 -21.51 -3.73 7.11
C ALA A 438 -20.42 -4.65 6.53
N LEU A 439 -20.43 -5.95 6.87
CA LEU A 439 -19.38 -6.92 6.47
C LEU A 439 -19.10 -6.93 4.96
N GLN A 440 -20.08 -6.56 4.14
CA GLN A 440 -19.97 -6.37 2.69
C GLN A 440 -19.35 -5.04 2.25
N HIS A 441 -19.06 -4.07 3.12
CA HIS A 441 -18.60 -2.72 2.73
C HIS A 441 -17.08 -2.52 2.80
N CYS A 442 -16.31 -3.53 3.22
CA CYS A 442 -14.94 -3.69 2.71
C CYS A 442 -14.95 -4.13 1.22
N ALA A 443 -16.12 -4.45 0.62
CA ALA A 443 -16.27 -4.95 -0.75
C ALA A 443 -16.46 -3.90 -1.83
N THR A 444 -16.86 -2.69 -1.49
CA THR A 444 -17.27 -1.74 -2.52
C THR A 444 -16.13 -0.76 -2.80
N PRO A 445 -15.69 -0.59 -4.05
CA PRO A 445 -14.70 0.42 -4.39
C PRO A 445 -15.25 1.80 -3.99
N ALA A 446 -14.52 2.51 -3.14
CA ALA A 446 -14.64 3.96 -3.15
C ALA A 446 -13.96 4.41 -4.44
N SER A 447 -14.74 4.84 -5.43
CA SER A 447 -14.35 5.23 -6.79
C SER A 447 -14.08 4.09 -7.78
N THR A 448 -14.85 4.11 -8.86
CA THR A 448 -14.60 3.36 -10.09
C THR A 448 -13.34 3.93 -10.75
N PRO A 449 -12.39 3.10 -11.23
CA PRO A 449 -11.30 3.61 -12.06
C PRO A 449 -11.87 4.31 -13.29
N ILE A 450 -11.43 5.55 -13.54
CA ILE A 450 -11.73 6.24 -14.79
C ILE A 450 -10.95 5.51 -15.88
N ALA A 451 -11.65 4.99 -16.89
CA ALA A 451 -11.03 4.29 -18.01
C ALA A 451 -9.95 5.18 -18.67
N PRO A 452 -8.79 4.63 -19.06
CA PRO A 452 -7.77 5.41 -19.74
C PRO A 452 -8.35 5.97 -21.04
N VAL A 453 -8.25 7.28 -21.20
CA VAL A 453 -8.58 7.97 -22.45
C VAL A 453 -7.69 7.37 -23.53
N ALA A 454 -8.30 6.66 -24.48
CA ALA A 454 -7.60 6.08 -25.61
C ALA A 454 -6.85 7.20 -26.34
N ALA A 455 -5.52 7.10 -26.37
CA ALA A 455 -4.68 7.96 -27.18
C ALA A 455 -5.13 7.81 -28.64
N ARG A 456 -5.76 8.87 -29.18
CA ARG A 456 -5.97 8.97 -30.63
C ARG A 456 -4.61 9.09 -31.28
N ARG A 457 -4.34 8.16 -32.20
CA ARG A 457 -3.13 8.04 -33.01
C ARG A 457 -2.90 9.27 -33.88
#